data_AF-A0A4U3M480-F1
#
_entry.id   AF-A0A4U3M480-F1
#
_cell.length_a   1.000
_cell.length_b   1.000
_cell.length_c   1.000
_cell.angle_alpha   90.00
_cell.angle_beta   90.00
_cell.angle_gamma   90.00
#
_symmetry.space_group_name_H-M   'P 1'
#
loop_
_entity.id
_entity.type
_entity.pdbx_description
1 polymer ?
#
loop_
_entity_poly.entity_id
_entity_poly.type
_entity_poly.pdbx_seq_one_letter_code
_entity_poly.pdbx_strand_id
1 'polypeptide(L)'
;MTESVHLSNAGSGVEHTAPDATVTVKIGAEHTDGQYELFEIDAPRGDATPPHSESWSKAFYVLQGRILVQAGDQGYDLGPGSSISIPAGTLNTFSVLTPAAKFLTISQTGRMSELFGSPA
;
A
#
# COMPACT_ATOMS: atom_id res chain seq x y z
N MET A 1 -31.41 4.76 -6.14
CA MET A 1 -29.94 4.66 -6.15
C MET A 1 -29.62 3.39 -5.39
N THR A 2 -29.04 2.40 -6.06
CA THR A 2 -28.58 1.20 -5.38
C THR A 2 -27.30 1.59 -4.66
N GLU A 3 -27.31 1.62 -3.32
CA GLU A 3 -26.05 1.77 -2.59
C GLU A 3 -25.22 0.51 -2.85
N SER A 4 -24.11 0.66 -3.57
CA SER A 4 -23.14 -0.41 -3.79
C SER A 4 -22.10 -0.40 -2.68
N VAL A 5 -22.50 -0.88 -1.49
CA VAL A 5 -21.56 -1.11 -0.39
C VAL A 5 -20.67 -2.29 -0.74
N HIS A 6 -19.36 -2.07 -0.79
CA HIS A 6 -18.37 -3.14 -0.94
C HIS A 6 -17.89 -3.67 0.41
N LEU A 7 -17.73 -4.99 0.51
CA LEU A 7 -17.18 -5.66 1.69
C LEU A 7 -16.07 -6.63 1.27
N SER A 8 -14.89 -6.45 1.85
CA SER A 8 -13.81 -7.45 1.84
C SER A 8 -13.49 -7.90 3.26
N ASN A 9 -13.85 -9.15 3.58
CA ASN A 9 -13.54 -9.77 4.86
C ASN A 9 -12.03 -9.99 5.05
N ALA A 10 -11.61 -10.36 6.26
CA ALA A 10 -10.25 -10.81 6.50
C ALA A 10 -9.89 -11.99 5.57
N GLY A 11 -8.70 -11.95 4.96
CA GLY A 11 -8.25 -12.97 4.01
C GLY A 11 -8.92 -12.93 2.63
N SER A 12 -9.86 -12.02 2.36
CA SER A 12 -10.42 -11.80 1.02
C SER A 12 -9.76 -10.60 0.31
N GLY A 13 -9.95 -10.52 -1.00
CA GLY A 13 -9.38 -9.47 -1.85
C GLY A 13 -8.63 -10.11 -3.03
N VAL A 14 -8.20 -9.29 -3.97
CA VAL A 14 -7.38 -9.76 -5.10
C VAL A 14 -5.92 -9.69 -4.68
N GLU A 15 -5.24 -10.83 -4.69
CA GLU A 15 -3.84 -10.93 -4.30
C GLU A 15 -2.91 -10.77 -5.51
N HIS A 16 -1.89 -9.94 -5.35
CA HIS A 16 -0.79 -9.77 -6.28
C HIS A 16 0.53 -10.01 -5.54
N THR A 17 1.38 -10.86 -6.11
CA THR A 17 2.73 -11.08 -5.59
C THR A 17 3.67 -10.04 -6.19
N ALA A 18 4.32 -9.25 -5.33
CA ALA A 18 5.48 -8.43 -5.66
C ALA A 18 6.77 -9.13 -5.17
N PRO A 19 7.97 -8.74 -5.65
CA PRO A 19 9.22 -9.34 -5.21
C PRO A 19 9.48 -9.24 -3.70
N ASP A 20 9.02 -8.17 -3.06
CA ASP A 20 9.29 -7.81 -1.67
C ASP A 20 8.06 -7.87 -0.75
N ALA A 21 6.86 -8.11 -1.32
CA ALA A 21 5.62 -8.17 -0.55
C ALA A 21 4.51 -8.92 -1.30
N THR A 22 3.54 -9.41 -0.54
CA THR A 22 2.21 -9.74 -1.06
C THR A 22 1.32 -8.49 -0.90
N VAL A 23 0.66 -8.09 -1.98
CA VAL A 23 -0.27 -6.96 -2.01
C VAL A 23 -1.68 -7.50 -2.22
N THR A 24 -2.58 -7.25 -1.28
CA THR A 24 -3.99 -7.62 -1.41
C THR A 24 -4.85 -6.38 -1.62
N VAL A 25 -5.52 -6.29 -2.76
CA VAL A 25 -6.52 -5.24 -3.04
C VAL A 25 -7.76 -5.52 -2.19
N LYS A 26 -8.00 -4.68 -1.18
CA LYS A 26 -9.19 -4.76 -0.31
C LYS A 26 -10.35 -3.95 -0.87
N ILE A 27 -10.04 -2.77 -1.41
CA ILE A 27 -10.99 -1.87 -2.06
C ILE A 27 -10.31 -1.33 -3.32
N GLY A 28 -10.70 -1.85 -4.49
CA GLY A 28 -10.27 -1.34 -5.79
C GLY A 28 -11.07 -0.12 -6.26
N ALA A 29 -10.56 0.58 -7.27
CA ALA A 29 -11.15 1.79 -7.85
C ALA A 29 -12.61 1.63 -8.31
N GLU A 30 -12.97 0.44 -8.81
CA GLU A 30 -14.31 0.05 -9.24
C GLU A 30 -15.35 0.09 -8.11
N HIS A 31 -14.90 0.04 -6.86
CA HIS A 31 -15.77 0.11 -5.68
C HIS A 31 -15.97 1.54 -5.18
N THR A 32 -15.18 2.51 -5.65
CA THR A 32 -15.10 3.86 -5.06
C THR A 32 -15.29 4.96 -6.09
N ASP A 33 -15.67 4.63 -7.32
CA ASP A 33 -15.64 5.56 -8.46
C ASP A 33 -14.27 6.27 -8.59
N GLY A 34 -13.20 5.54 -8.30
CA GLY A 34 -11.83 6.01 -8.35
C GLY A 34 -11.45 7.07 -7.30
N GLN A 35 -12.24 7.28 -6.24
CA GLN A 35 -11.89 8.28 -5.21
C GLN A 35 -10.69 7.84 -4.36
N TYR A 36 -10.62 6.56 -4.01
CA TYR A 36 -9.52 5.97 -3.27
C TYR A 36 -9.42 4.46 -3.51
N GLU A 37 -8.28 3.90 -3.15
CA GLU A 37 -8.05 2.46 -3.11
C GLU A 37 -7.44 2.08 -1.76
N LEU A 38 -7.70 0.85 -1.31
CA LEU A 38 -7.15 0.31 -0.07
C LEU A 38 -6.49 -1.03 -0.34
N PHE A 39 -5.22 -1.13 0.05
CA PHE A 39 -4.42 -2.34 -0.06
C PHE A 39 -3.95 -2.77 1.32
N GLU A 40 -3.92 -4.08 1.55
CA GLU A 40 -3.18 -4.70 2.65
C GLU A 40 -1.86 -5.22 2.10
N ILE A 41 -0.76 -4.88 2.77
CA ILE A 41 0.59 -5.27 2.38
C ILE A 41 1.14 -6.21 3.44
N ASP A 42 1.55 -7.41 3.03
CA ASP A 42 2.31 -8.38 3.82
C ASP A 42 3.74 -8.46 3.29
N ALA A 43 4.69 -7.87 4.01
CA ALA A 43 6.07 -7.75 3.58
C ALA A 43 7.00 -8.55 4.51
N PRO A 44 7.65 -9.63 4.04
CA PRO A 44 8.75 -10.25 4.77
C PRO A 44 9.97 -9.32 4.80
N ARG A 45 10.90 -9.57 5.72
CA ARG A 45 12.21 -8.90 5.66
C ARG A 45 13.01 -9.39 4.47
N GLY A 46 13.46 -8.46 3.66
CA GLY A 46 14.27 -8.73 2.47
C GLY A 46 14.83 -7.44 1.87
N ASP A 47 15.30 -7.55 0.64
CA ASP A 47 15.75 -6.40 -0.14
C ASP A 47 14.56 -5.50 -0.44
N ALA A 48 14.74 -4.19 -0.19
CA ALA A 48 13.72 -3.21 -0.48
C ALA A 48 13.57 -2.98 -1.98
N THR A 49 12.34 -2.75 -2.45
CA THR A 49 12.12 -2.21 -3.79
C THR A 49 12.95 -0.93 -4.00
N PRO A 50 13.61 -0.75 -5.15
CA PRO A 50 14.35 0.48 -5.44
C PRO A 50 13.50 1.74 -5.25
N PRO A 51 14.09 2.86 -4.80
CA PRO A 51 13.36 4.12 -4.67
C PRO A 51 12.67 4.51 -5.98
N HIS A 52 11.38 4.87 -5.88
CA HIS A 52 10.54 5.26 -7.00
C HIS A 52 9.59 6.39 -6.59
N SER A 53 8.96 7.02 -7.57
CA SER A 53 7.99 8.10 -7.33
C SER A 53 6.77 7.89 -8.19
N GLU A 54 5.59 8.09 -7.61
CA GLU A 54 4.32 7.99 -8.31
C GLU A 54 3.73 9.37 -8.61
N SER A 55 2.83 9.44 -9.59
CA SER A 55 2.09 10.68 -9.91
C SER A 55 0.89 10.92 -8.99
N TRP A 56 0.68 10.07 -7.99
CA TRP A 56 -0.39 10.16 -6.99
C TRP A 56 0.18 10.11 -5.58
N SER A 57 -0.57 10.67 -4.63
CA SER A 57 -0.24 10.57 -3.21
C SER A 57 -0.69 9.22 -2.66
N LYS A 58 0.08 8.70 -1.71
CA LYS A 58 -0.26 7.49 -0.95
C LYS A 58 -0.03 7.70 0.54
N ALA A 59 -0.65 6.86 1.36
CA ALA A 59 -0.41 6.83 2.79
C ALA A 59 -0.22 5.39 3.27
N PHE A 60 0.62 5.21 4.28
CA PHE A 60 0.77 3.94 4.98
C PHE A 60 0.20 4.03 6.40
N TYR A 61 -0.35 2.92 6.88
CA TYR A 61 -0.73 2.73 8.29
C TYR A 61 -0.27 1.35 8.76
N VAL A 62 0.61 1.30 9.76
CA VAL A 62 1.23 0.04 10.20
C VAL A 62 0.31 -0.73 11.16
N LEU A 63 0.05 -2.01 10.85
CA LEU A 63 -0.75 -2.91 11.67
C LEU A 63 0.12 -3.82 12.55
N GLN A 64 1.21 -4.36 12.00
CA GLN A 64 2.13 -5.26 12.67
C GLN A 64 3.56 -5.05 12.16
N GLY A 65 4.55 -5.33 13.03
CA GLY A 65 5.96 -5.22 12.68
C GLY A 65 6.43 -3.77 12.65
N ARG A 66 7.58 -3.53 12.02
CA ARG A 66 8.14 -2.17 11.85
C ARG A 66 8.70 -2.02 10.45
N ILE A 67 8.51 -0.84 9.87
CA ILE A 67 9.07 -0.45 8.58
C ILE A 67 9.86 0.85 8.71
N LEU A 68 10.94 0.98 7.95
CA LEU A 68 11.62 2.24 7.70
C LEU A 68 11.16 2.76 6.34
N VAL A 69 10.47 3.88 6.32
CA VAL A 69 10.09 4.55 5.07
C VAL A 69 11.13 5.62 4.76
N GLN A 70 11.79 5.51 3.62
CA GLN A 70 12.60 6.60 3.07
C GLN A 70 11.70 7.41 2.15
N ALA A 71 11.57 8.71 2.39
CA ALA A 71 10.77 9.61 1.57
C ALA A 71 11.46 10.99 1.48
N GLY A 72 11.81 11.39 0.26
CA GLY A 72 12.71 12.53 0.05
C GLY A 72 14.08 12.25 0.69
N ASP A 73 14.58 13.20 1.48
CA ASP A 73 15.91 13.11 2.11
C ASP A 73 15.86 12.54 3.54
N GLN A 74 14.72 11.99 3.97
CA GLN A 74 14.47 11.60 5.35
C GLN A 74 14.00 10.15 5.47
N GLY A 75 14.39 9.52 6.57
CA GLY A 75 13.94 8.19 6.98
C GLY A 75 13.02 8.26 8.19
N TYR A 76 11.92 7.51 8.13
CA TYR A 76 10.88 7.47 9.15
C TYR A 76 10.68 6.03 9.63
N ASP A 77 11.01 5.76 10.90
CA ASP A 77 10.77 4.45 11.53
C ASP A 77 9.35 4.38 12.08
N LEU A 78 8.54 3.50 11.48
CA LEU A 78 7.11 3.35 11.75
C LEU A 78 6.84 1.99 12.38
N GLY A 79 6.25 1.99 13.58
CA GLY A 79 5.69 0.81 14.23
C GLY A 79 4.16 0.80 14.23
N PRO A 80 3.52 -0.22 14.82
CA PRO A 80 2.07 -0.37 14.79
C PRO A 80 1.34 0.88 15.32
N GLY A 81 0.28 1.29 14.61
CA GLY A 81 -0.48 2.50 14.91
C GLY A 81 0.11 3.79 14.33
N SER A 82 1.31 3.73 13.72
CA SER A 82 1.92 4.88 13.04
C SER A 82 1.40 4.99 11.61
N SER A 83 1.32 6.22 11.10
CA SER A 83 1.01 6.50 9.71
C SER A 83 1.96 7.52 9.09
N ILE A 84 2.06 7.50 7.76
CA ILE A 84 2.78 8.51 6.97
C ILE A 84 1.98 8.80 5.70
N SER A 85 1.98 10.05 5.25
CA SER A 85 1.52 10.43 3.92
C SER A 85 2.72 10.80 3.06
N ILE A 86 2.74 10.27 1.83
CA ILE A 86 3.76 10.49 0.82
C ILE A 86 3.10 11.25 -0.34
N PRO A 87 3.43 12.53 -0.54
CA PRO A 87 2.87 13.31 -1.65
C PRO A 87 3.31 12.79 -3.02
N ALA A 88 2.46 12.98 -4.04
CA ALA A 88 2.81 12.73 -5.44
C ALA A 88 4.17 13.35 -5.82
N GLY A 89 4.96 12.60 -6.58
CA GLY A 89 6.30 13.01 -7.04
C GLY A 89 7.41 12.83 -6.01
N THR A 90 7.10 12.37 -4.78
CA THR A 90 8.13 12.12 -3.76
C THR A 90 8.84 10.80 -4.04
N LEU A 91 10.16 10.84 -4.23
CA LEU A 91 10.97 9.62 -4.30
C LEU A 91 10.91 8.89 -2.96
N ASN A 92 10.47 7.64 -2.98
CA ASN A 92 10.23 6.87 -1.77
C ASN A 92 10.52 5.37 -1.93
N THR A 93 10.78 4.72 -0.80
CA THR A 93 10.82 3.26 -0.64
C THR A 93 10.53 2.91 0.82
N PHE A 94 10.31 1.63 1.13
CA PHE A 94 10.26 1.13 2.50
C PHE A 94 11.14 -0.11 2.67
N SER A 95 11.60 -0.35 3.90
CA SER A 95 12.30 -1.57 4.28
C SER A 95 11.69 -2.13 5.56
N VAL A 96 11.61 -3.46 5.68
CA VAL A 96 11.07 -4.11 6.88
C VAL A 96 12.17 -4.29 7.93
N LEU A 97 11.95 -3.80 9.15
CA LEU A 97 12.92 -3.85 10.26
C LEU A 97 12.72 -5.05 11.20
N THR A 98 11.53 -5.66 11.18
CA THR A 98 11.17 -6.90 11.88
C THR A 98 11.22 -8.11 10.93
N PRO A 99 11.03 -9.37 11.36
CA PRO A 99 11.00 -10.52 10.44
C PRO A 99 9.95 -10.40 9.32
N ALA A 100 8.82 -9.76 9.63
CA ALA A 100 7.79 -9.36 8.68
C ALA A 100 7.07 -8.11 9.21
N ALA A 101 6.36 -7.39 8.33
CA ALA A 101 5.44 -6.33 8.68
C ALA A 101 4.14 -6.45 7.87
N LYS A 102 3.03 -6.04 8.48
CA LYS A 102 1.73 -5.88 7.83
C LYS A 102 1.28 -4.44 7.96
N PHE A 103 0.91 -3.81 6.85
CA PHE A 103 0.47 -2.42 6.85
C PHE A 103 -0.57 -2.17 5.75
N LEU A 104 -1.37 -1.14 5.93
CA LEU A 104 -2.30 -0.69 4.91
C LEU A 104 -1.63 0.35 4.03
N THR A 105 -1.92 0.31 2.74
CA THR A 105 -1.64 1.42 1.81
C THR A 105 -2.95 1.98 1.29
N ILE A 106 -3.08 3.30 1.32
CA ILE A 106 -4.19 4.01 0.70
C ILE A 106 -3.61 4.88 -0.42
N SER A 107 -4.13 4.76 -1.63
CA SER A 107 -3.85 5.69 -2.72
C SER A 107 -5.09 6.50 -3.06
N GLN A 108 -4.87 7.76 -3.43
CA GLN A 108 -5.89 8.54 -4.12
C GLN A 108 -5.85 8.14 -5.60
N THR A 109 -7.01 8.04 -6.25
CA THR A 109 -7.18 7.59 -7.66
C THR A 109 -6.99 6.09 -7.89
N GLY A 110 -7.60 5.55 -8.96
CA GLY A 110 -7.49 4.15 -9.39
C GLY A 110 -6.14 3.74 -10.01
N ARG A 111 -5.11 4.56 -9.86
CA ARG A 111 -3.83 4.42 -10.56
C ARG A 111 -2.89 3.41 -9.93
N MET A 112 -3.09 3.07 -8.66
CA MET A 112 -2.25 2.07 -8.01
C MET A 112 -2.61 0.67 -8.53
N SER A 113 -3.91 0.40 -8.77
CA SER A 113 -4.33 -0.85 -9.40
C SER A 113 -3.79 -1.04 -10.83
N GLU A 114 -3.54 0.03 -11.58
CA GLU A 114 -2.97 -0.05 -12.94
C GLU A 114 -1.55 -0.67 -12.94
N LEU A 115 -0.79 -0.56 -11.85
CA LEU A 115 0.54 -1.17 -11.74
C LEU A 115 0.50 -2.70 -11.76
N PHE A 116 -0.62 -3.29 -11.34
CA PHE A 116 -0.79 -4.74 -11.25
C PHE A 116 -1.44 -5.35 -12.51
N GLY A 117 -1.81 -4.52 -13.48
CA GLY A 117 -2.58 -4.91 -14.67
C GLY A 117 -4.07 -5.11 -14.35
N SER A 118 -4.93 -5.02 -15.37
CA SER A 118 -6.35 -5.34 -15.20
C SER A 118 -6.51 -6.78 -14.68
N PRO A 119 -7.40 -7.05 -13.72
CA PRO A 119 -7.76 -8.41 -13.39
C PRO A 119 -8.31 -9.07 -14.66
N ALA A 120 -7.82 -10.28 -14.96
CA ALA A 120 -8.40 -11.13 -16.00
C ALA A 120 -9.79 -11.64 -15.59
#